data_AF-A0AAE0XYA2-F1
#
_entry.id   AF-A0AAE0XYA2-F1
#
_cell.length_a   1.000
_cell.length_b   1.000
_cell.length_c   1.000
_cell.angle_alpha   90.00
_cell.angle_beta   90.00
_cell.angle_gamma   90.00
#
_symmetry.space_group_name_H-M   'P 1'
#
loop_
_entity.id
_entity.type
_entity.pdbx_description
1 polymer ?
#
loop_
_entity_poly.entity_id
_entity_poly.type
_entity_poly.pdbx_seq_one_letter_code
_entity_poly.pdbx_strand_id
1 'polypeptide(L)'
;MYTAPVADIAEQHGVNYHLYADDTQLYVPLDNTLETASYQKESIEKCVVEIADWMNSNKLKLNSDKTDVIVFGTNKALIDLNFNSVQIKNSSVPVSSSIKNLG
;
A
#
# COMPACT_ATOMS: atom_id res chain seq x y z
N MET A 1 12.39 4.63 17.69
CA MET A 1 12.11 5.19 16.35
C MET A 1 10.84 4.53 15.86
N TYR A 2 9.83 5.28 15.43
CA TYR A 2 8.52 4.73 15.05
C TYR A 2 8.52 4.02 13.68
N THR A 3 9.61 4.09 12.94
CA THR A 3 9.80 3.47 11.63
C THR A 3 10.12 1.99 11.69
N ALA A 4 10.80 1.51 12.74
CA ALA A 4 11.20 0.11 12.86
C ALA A 4 9.98 -0.85 12.90
N PRO A 5 8.92 -0.58 13.68
CA PRO A 5 7.75 -1.47 13.68
C PRO A 5 6.95 -1.45 12.39
N VAL A 6 6.97 -0.34 11.64
CA VAL A 6 6.33 -0.25 10.31
C VAL A 6 7.07 -1.13 9.30
N ALA A 7 8.41 -1.08 9.33
CA ALA A 7 9.26 -1.97 8.54
C ALA A 7 9.00 -3.45 8.89
N ASP A 8 8.97 -3.79 10.18
CA ASP A 8 8.72 -5.17 10.63
C ASP A 8 7.38 -5.72 10.13
N ILE A 9 6.31 -4.89 10.16
CA ILE A 9 4.98 -5.28 9.63
C ILE A 9 5.07 -5.45 8.12
N ALA A 10 5.70 -4.54 7.39
CA ALA A 10 5.83 -4.64 5.93
C ALA A 10 6.55 -5.94 5.52
N GLU A 11 7.64 -6.29 6.19
CA GLU A 11 8.39 -7.53 5.95
C GLU A 11 7.56 -8.79 6.23
N GLN A 12 6.74 -8.80 7.28
CA GLN A 12 5.85 -9.92 7.60
C GLN A 12 4.82 -10.20 6.51
N HIS A 13 4.36 -9.16 5.81
CA HIS A 13 3.43 -9.30 4.68
C HIS A 13 4.13 -9.52 3.33
N GLY A 14 5.46 -9.51 3.29
CA GLY A 14 6.22 -9.58 2.03
C GLY A 14 6.09 -8.31 1.18
N VAL A 15 5.81 -7.18 1.81
CA VAL A 15 5.65 -5.87 1.17
C VAL A 15 6.96 -5.09 1.27
N ASN A 16 7.44 -4.57 0.16
CA ASN A 16 8.62 -3.71 0.17
C ASN A 16 8.23 -2.31 0.65
N TYR A 17 9.18 -1.61 1.25
CA TYR A 17 8.92 -0.29 1.83
C TYR A 17 10.05 0.69 1.58
N HIS A 18 9.72 1.97 1.69
CA HIS A 18 10.67 3.07 1.76
C HIS A 18 10.18 4.07 2.80
N LEU A 19 11.04 4.44 3.75
CA LEU A 19 10.68 5.30 4.88
C LEU A 19 11.54 6.57 4.82
N TYR A 20 10.89 7.72 4.84
CA TYR A 20 11.56 9.02 4.88
C TYR A 20 10.82 9.94 5.85
N ALA A 21 11.45 10.26 7.00
CA ALA A 21 10.81 11.01 8.08
C ALA A 21 9.45 10.41 8.50
N ASP A 22 8.36 11.16 8.36
CA ASP A 22 6.97 10.73 8.61
C ASP A 22 6.28 10.09 7.39
N ASP A 23 6.91 10.15 6.22
CA ASP A 23 6.38 9.58 4.99
C ASP A 23 6.78 8.10 4.84
N THR A 24 5.83 7.30 4.39
CA THR A 24 5.98 5.85 4.15
C THR A 24 5.46 5.49 2.76
N GLN A 25 6.31 4.88 1.95
CA GLN A 25 5.92 4.22 0.70
C GLN A 25 5.93 2.71 0.88
N LEU A 26 4.90 2.05 0.37
CA LEU A 26 4.77 0.59 0.34
C LEU A 26 4.55 0.15 -1.10
N TYR A 27 5.21 -0.92 -1.52
CA TYR A 27 5.10 -1.41 -2.88
C TYR A 27 5.31 -2.93 -2.97
N VAL A 28 4.61 -3.54 -3.92
CA VAL A 28 4.74 -4.95 -4.28
C VAL A 28 4.93 -5.06 -5.79
N PRO A 29 5.80 -5.97 -6.27
CA PRO A 29 5.81 -6.31 -7.69
C PRO A 29 4.47 -6.96 -8.04
N LEU A 30 3.87 -6.57 -9.17
CA LEU A 30 2.69 -7.22 -9.70
C LEU A 30 3.10 -8.23 -10.76
N ASP A 31 2.65 -9.48 -10.60
CA ASP A 31 2.84 -10.53 -11.59
C ASP A 31 1.78 -10.46 -12.70
N ASN A 32 2.12 -11.05 -13.86
CA ASN A 32 1.26 -11.01 -15.06
C ASN A 32 0.03 -11.94 -14.99
N THR A 33 -0.11 -12.72 -13.92
CA THR A 33 -1.23 -13.65 -13.69
C THR A 33 -2.26 -13.02 -12.75
N LEU A 34 -3.54 -13.11 -13.13
CA LEU A 34 -4.67 -12.56 -12.35
C LEU A 34 -4.68 -13.03 -10.88
N GLU A 35 -4.41 -14.31 -10.66
CA GLU A 35 -4.42 -14.92 -9.32
C GLU A 35 -3.33 -14.33 -8.43
N THR A 36 -2.10 -14.25 -8.94
CA THR A 36 -0.94 -13.76 -8.19
C THR A 36 -1.04 -12.27 -7.89
N ALA A 37 -1.51 -11.48 -8.85
CA ALA A 37 -1.75 -10.06 -8.67
C ALA A 37 -2.89 -9.77 -7.67
N SER A 38 -3.93 -10.61 -7.63
CA SER A 38 -4.98 -10.52 -6.62
C SER A 38 -4.44 -10.80 -5.23
N TYR A 39 -3.58 -11.80 -5.09
CA TYR A 39 -2.89 -12.09 -3.82
C TYR A 39 -1.96 -10.95 -3.39
N GLN A 40 -1.19 -10.37 -4.31
CA GLN A 40 -0.32 -9.21 -4.06
C GLN A 40 -1.11 -7.99 -3.61
N LYS A 41 -2.30 -7.76 -4.21
CA LYS A 41 -3.25 -6.74 -3.73
C LYS A 41 -3.67 -6.99 -2.29
N GLU A 42 -4.10 -8.21 -2.00
CA GLU A 42 -4.59 -8.56 -0.68
C GLU A 42 -3.49 -8.43 0.38
N SER A 43 -2.25 -8.81 0.05
CA SER A 43 -1.07 -8.62 0.90
C SER A 43 -0.84 -7.15 1.23
N ILE A 44 -0.84 -6.25 0.24
CA ILE A 44 -0.64 -4.82 0.51
C ILE A 44 -1.79 -4.21 1.30
N GLU A 45 -3.04 -4.61 1.03
CA GLU A 45 -4.22 -4.16 1.79
C GLU A 45 -4.13 -4.58 3.26
N LYS A 46 -3.79 -5.84 3.54
CA LYS A 46 -3.59 -6.35 4.91
C LYS A 46 -2.44 -5.66 5.63
N CYS A 47 -1.32 -5.47 4.94
CA CYS A 47 -0.16 -4.75 5.46
C CYS A 47 -0.53 -3.33 5.92
N VAL A 48 -1.23 -2.57 5.06
CA VAL A 48 -1.65 -1.19 5.39
C VAL A 48 -2.64 -1.17 6.56
N VAL A 49 -3.57 -2.12 6.64
CA VAL A 49 -4.51 -2.24 7.77
C VAL A 49 -3.75 -2.44 9.08
N GLU A 50 -2.79 -3.35 9.11
CA GLU A 50 -2.00 -3.65 10.31
C GLU A 50 -1.09 -2.48 10.70
N ILE A 51 -0.43 -1.82 9.74
CA ILE A 51 0.32 -0.58 9.99
C ILE A 51 -0.60 0.48 10.60
N ALA A 52 -1.80 0.65 10.08
CA ALA A 52 -2.76 1.63 10.59
C ALA A 52 -3.27 1.27 12.00
N ASP A 53 -3.39 -0.01 12.36
CA ASP A 53 -3.75 -0.47 13.71
C ASP A 53 -2.59 -0.27 14.69
N TRP A 54 -1.37 -0.57 14.26
CA TRP A 54 -0.16 -0.30 15.02
C TRP A 54 0.00 1.20 15.29
N MET A 55 -0.16 2.05 14.26
CA MET A 55 -0.12 3.51 14.41
C MET A 55 -1.13 3.98 15.46
N ASN A 56 -2.38 3.53 15.36
CA ASN A 56 -3.43 3.92 16.30
C ASN A 56 -3.10 3.51 17.74
N SER A 57 -2.59 2.30 17.93
CA SER A 57 -2.13 1.79 19.23
C SER A 57 -0.99 2.63 19.82
N ASN A 58 -0.15 3.21 18.96
CA ASN A 58 0.98 4.06 19.32
C ASN A 58 0.65 5.56 19.28
N LYS A 59 -0.62 5.95 19.33
CA LYS A 59 -1.09 7.36 19.31
C LYS A 59 -0.68 8.14 18.06
N LEU A 60 -0.42 7.43 16.97
CA LEU A 60 -0.23 7.94 15.62
C LEU A 60 -1.51 7.70 14.80
N LYS A 61 -1.63 8.39 13.67
CA LYS A 61 -2.77 8.22 12.76
C LYS A 61 -2.27 8.16 11.33
N LEU A 62 -2.62 7.10 10.60
CA LEU A 62 -2.48 7.06 9.15
C LEU A 62 -3.42 8.11 8.55
N ASN A 63 -2.88 9.03 7.77
CA ASN A 63 -3.66 10.07 7.12
C ASN A 63 -4.16 9.59 5.76
N SER A 64 -5.34 8.97 5.75
CA SER A 64 -6.01 8.47 4.53
C SER A 64 -6.20 9.55 3.46
N ASP A 65 -6.38 10.82 3.87
CA ASP A 65 -6.58 11.94 2.93
C ASP A 65 -5.30 12.32 2.19
N LYS A 66 -4.13 11.91 2.72
CA LYS A 66 -2.82 12.07 2.09
C LYS A 66 -2.29 10.78 1.47
N THR A 67 -3.00 9.66 1.62
CA THR A 67 -2.56 8.38 1.05
C THR A 67 -2.96 8.33 -0.41
N ASP A 68 -1.95 8.27 -1.29
CA ASP A 68 -2.13 8.08 -2.72
C ASP A 68 -1.74 6.65 -3.12
N VAL A 69 -2.41 6.10 -4.14
CA VAL A 69 -2.09 4.79 -4.71
C VAL A 69 -1.85 4.94 -6.20
N ILE A 70 -0.78 4.31 -6.71
CA ILE A 70 -0.51 4.18 -8.13
C ILE A 70 -0.24 2.72 -8.47
N VAL A 71 -0.66 2.29 -9.66
CA VAL A 71 -0.37 0.95 -10.17
C VAL A 71 0.33 1.09 -11.50
N PHE A 72 1.49 0.44 -11.62
CA PHE A 72 2.27 0.43 -12.85
C PHE A 72 2.04 -0.88 -13.60
N GLY A 73 1.72 -0.79 -14.89
CA GLY A 73 1.48 -1.96 -15.73
C GLY A 73 1.08 -1.57 -17.15
N THR A 74 0.92 -2.56 -18.01
CA THR A 74 0.31 -2.34 -19.33
C THR A 74 -1.19 -2.06 -19.17
N ASN A 75 -1.78 -1.27 -20.05
CA ASN A 75 -3.23 -1.00 -20.03
C ASN A 75 -4.05 -2.29 -19.98
N LYS A 76 -3.63 -3.33 -20.71
CA LYS A 76 -4.28 -4.63 -20.69
C LYS A 76 -4.26 -5.27 -19.30
N ALA A 77 -3.09 -5.33 -18.65
CA ALA A 77 -2.97 -5.89 -17.30
C ALA A 77 -3.81 -5.10 -16.29
N LEU A 78 -3.80 -3.77 -16.35
CA LEU A 78 -4.59 -2.94 -15.44
C LEU A 78 -6.10 -3.16 -15.59
N ILE A 79 -6.57 -3.32 -16.84
CA ILE A 79 -7.98 -3.63 -17.15
C ILE A 79 -8.35 -5.03 -16.65
N ASP A 80 -7.53 -6.04 -16.99
CA ASP A 80 -7.81 -7.44 -16.64
C ASP A 80 -7.86 -7.62 -15.11
N LEU A 81 -6.97 -6.94 -14.38
CA LEU A 81 -6.87 -7.03 -12.93
C LEU A 81 -7.90 -6.16 -12.17
N ASN A 82 -8.59 -5.24 -12.86
CA ASN A 82 -9.61 -4.36 -12.28
C ASN A 82 -9.15 -3.59 -11.02
N PHE A 83 -7.90 -3.14 -10.99
CA PHE A 83 -7.35 -2.31 -9.90
C PHE A 83 -7.82 -0.85 -10.02
N ASN A 84 -9.06 -0.59 -9.60
CA ASN A 84 -9.58 0.78 -9.55
C ASN A 84 -9.33 1.45 -8.18
N SER A 85 -9.20 0.66 -7.13
CA SER A 85 -8.95 1.14 -5.77
C SER A 85 -8.30 0.06 -4.90
N VAL A 86 -7.69 0.52 -3.81
CA VAL A 86 -7.14 -0.28 -2.72
C VAL A 86 -7.94 0.02 -1.46
N GLN A 87 -8.34 -1.04 -0.75
CA GLN A 87 -9.07 -0.92 0.51
C GLN A 87 -8.10 -0.68 1.66
N ILE A 88 -8.33 0.39 2.39
CA ILE A 88 -7.61 0.74 3.62
C ILE A 88 -8.65 0.89 4.72
N LYS A 89 -8.81 -0.17 5.53
CA LYS A 89 -9.84 -0.24 6.59
C LYS A 89 -11.24 0.07 6.06
N ASN A 90 -11.82 1.19 6.50
CA ASN A 90 -13.16 1.65 6.11
C ASN A 90 -13.14 2.68 4.97
N SER A 91 -11.99 2.86 4.33
CA SER A 91 -11.79 3.81 3.22
C SER A 91 -11.28 3.11 1.98
N SER A 92 -11.83 3.47 0.82
CA SER A 92 -11.37 3.01 -0.48
C SER A 92 -10.55 4.12 -1.12
N VAL A 93 -9.25 3.90 -1.30
CA VAL A 93 -8.36 4.87 -1.96
C VAL A 93 -8.31 4.55 -3.45
N PRO A 94 -8.77 5.47 -4.33
CA PRO A 94 -8.74 5.25 -5.76
C PRO A 94 -7.31 5.22 -6.29
N VAL A 95 -7.07 4.43 -7.34
CA VAL A 95 -5.79 4.46 -8.07
C VAL A 95 -5.71 5.76 -8.87
N SER A 96 -4.61 6.49 -8.70
CA SER A 96 -4.30 7.73 -9.40
C SER A 96 -3.34 7.47 -10.57
N SER A 97 -3.45 8.28 -11.63
CA SER A 97 -2.51 8.25 -12.77
C SER A 97 -1.20 8.98 -12.50
N SER A 98 -1.16 9.79 -11.45
CA SER A 98 0.02 10.52 -10.99
C SER A 98 -0.02 10.65 -9.47
N ILE A 99 1.12 10.48 -8.82
CA ILE A 99 1.28 10.67 -7.37
C ILE A 99 2.51 11.52 -7.09
N LYS A 100 2.60 12.09 -5.90
CA LYS A 100 3.82 12.77 -5.45
C LYS A 100 4.82 11.72 -4.96
N ASN A 101 6.07 11.83 -5.40
CA ASN A 101 7.15 11.07 -4.79
C ASN A 101 7.58 11.74 -3.48
N LEU A 102 8.23 10.99 -2.59
CA LEU A 102 8.86 11.54 -1.40
C LEU A 102 10.08 12.35 -1.82
N GLY A 103 10.11 13.63 -1.46
CA GLY A 103 11.16 14.60 -1.83
C GLY A 103 10.75 15.58 -2.89
#